data_AF-A0A2N5KCV6-F1
#
_entry.id   AF-A0A2N5KCV6-F1
#
_cell.length_a   1.000
_cell.length_b   1.000
_cell.length_c   1.000
_cell.angle_alpha   90.00
_cell.angle_beta   90.00
_cell.angle_gamma   90.00
#
_symmetry.space_group_name_H-M   'P 1'
#
loop_
_entity.id
_entity.type
_entity.pdbx_description
1 polymer ?
#
loop_
_entity_poly.entity_id
_entity_poly.type
_entity_poly.pdbx_seq_one_letter_code
_entity_poly.pdbx_strand_id
1 'polypeptide(L)'
;MFRRMSATTLRDDTPPVARTLTITLLAVMLVVSTLASLPFASQSFMRGAAAASETSVKQALFYDAPSDGTSLATVAARAKLLVFTRGRIGYLNDLRKAGFSGKGLQYILSNEVIGPWTTPGSSCNSSSTPVNNNVANQFGDFCKYIHPNESWFVHNGRGERLTNKHSDGRYSYHMNPASNGWREFARTRIARDLIGDSVKPKIGFDGIYLDNVAVRLYKLQKQLSTSDGAVREFGSDSAYRSAIAGQLAYYGQVLRPAGPLWANVIDDS
;
A
#
# COMPACT_ATOMS: atom_id res chain seq x y z
N MET A 1 7.31 7.97 10.69
CA MET A 1 8.27 6.87 10.87
C MET A 1 7.55 5.58 10.46
N PHE A 2 7.77 5.08 9.25
CA PHE A 2 7.08 3.89 8.73
C PHE A 2 7.82 2.63 9.20
N ARG A 3 7.10 1.68 9.81
CA ARG A 3 7.65 0.41 10.30
C ARG A 3 7.41 -0.66 9.23
N ARG A 4 8.49 -1.26 8.73
CA ARG A 4 8.47 -2.37 7.77
C ARG A 4 7.89 -3.60 8.46
N MET A 5 6.82 -4.18 7.92
CA MET A 5 6.36 -5.52 8.29
C MET A 5 6.65 -6.42 7.09
N SER A 6 7.59 -7.36 7.27
CA SER A 6 7.84 -8.41 6.27
C SER A 6 6.76 -9.47 6.38
N ALA A 7 6.06 -9.72 5.27
CA ALA A 7 5.35 -10.97 5.07
C ALA A 7 6.36 -12.02 4.60
N THR A 8 6.54 -13.09 5.38
CA THR A 8 7.39 -14.23 4.99
C THR A 8 6.56 -15.16 4.11
N THR A 9 6.82 -15.14 2.80
CA THR A 9 6.41 -16.20 1.87
C THR A 9 7.51 -17.26 1.80
N LEU A 10 7.13 -18.52 2.00
CA LEU A 10 7.97 -19.70 1.75
C LEU A 10 8.30 -19.76 0.24
N ARG A 11 9.59 -19.82 -0.10
CA ARG A 11 10.08 -20.09 -1.46
C ARG A 11 10.94 -21.34 -1.47
N ASP A 12 10.71 -22.15 -2.50
CA ASP A 12 11.47 -23.33 -2.92
C ASP A 12 12.93 -23.00 -3.20
N ASP A 13 13.82 -23.82 -2.65
CA ASP A 13 15.26 -23.79 -2.87
C ASP A 13 15.63 -24.51 -4.17
N THR A 14 16.06 -23.75 -5.18
CA THR A 14 16.92 -24.29 -6.26
C THR A 14 18.18 -23.43 -6.36
N PRO A 15 19.40 -24.03 -6.34
CA PRO A 15 20.65 -23.30 -6.25
C PRO A 15 21.08 -22.73 -7.61
N PRO A 16 21.66 -21.51 -7.66
CA PRO A 16 22.24 -20.98 -8.89
C PRO A 16 23.68 -21.47 -9.09
N VAL A 17 24.00 -21.73 -10.35
CA VAL A 17 25.30 -22.13 -10.89
C VAL A 17 26.33 -21.01 -10.72
N ALA A 18 27.51 -21.36 -10.19
CA ALA A 18 28.61 -20.46 -9.92
C ALA A 18 29.19 -19.83 -11.21
N ARG A 19 29.41 -18.50 -11.18
CA ARG A 19 30.29 -17.81 -12.13
C ARG A 19 31.40 -17.10 -11.38
N THR A 20 32.62 -17.52 -11.73
CA THR A 20 33.91 -16.98 -11.30
C THR A 20 34.06 -15.53 -11.75
N LEU A 21 34.35 -14.62 -10.82
CA LEU A 21 34.77 -13.26 -11.15
C LEU A 21 36.08 -12.93 -10.44
N THR A 22 37.04 -12.50 -11.24
CA THR A 22 38.44 -12.21 -10.95
C THR A 22 38.57 -11.01 -10.01
N ILE A 23 39.36 -11.18 -8.93
CA ILE A 23 39.70 -10.14 -7.96
C ILE A 23 40.94 -9.40 -8.44
N THR A 24 40.83 -8.08 -8.65
CA THR A 24 41.99 -7.19 -8.82
C THR A 24 42.28 -6.52 -7.48
N LEU A 25 43.43 -6.86 -6.89
CA LEU A 25 44.03 -6.17 -5.75
C LEU A 25 44.30 -4.70 -6.09
N LEU A 26 43.93 -3.78 -5.19
CA LEU A 26 44.68 -2.56 -5.01
C LEU A 26 44.86 -2.30 -3.51
N ALA A 27 46.11 -2.08 -3.13
CA ALA A 27 46.58 -1.94 -1.77
C ALA A 27 46.75 -0.47 -1.37
N VAL A 28 46.90 -0.29 -0.05
CA VAL A 28 47.57 0.80 0.67
C VAL A 28 46.76 2.07 0.92
N MET A 29 46.39 2.29 2.19
CA MET A 29 47.01 3.35 3.01
C MET A 29 46.63 3.16 4.48
N LEU A 30 47.69 3.00 5.27
CA LEU A 30 47.76 2.91 6.71
C LEU A 30 47.62 4.33 7.30
N VAL A 31 46.68 4.55 8.23
CA VAL A 31 46.74 5.70 9.15
C VAL A 31 46.67 5.16 10.57
N VAL A 32 47.83 5.20 11.21
CA VAL A 32 48.02 5.00 12.65
C VAL A 32 47.73 6.33 13.33
N SER A 33 46.73 6.37 14.21
CA SER A 33 46.56 7.43 15.19
C SER A 33 46.23 6.80 16.54
N THR A 34 47.20 6.90 17.45
CA THR A 34 47.17 6.47 18.84
C THR A 34 46.54 7.51 19.78
N LEU A 35 46.12 7.02 20.97
CA LEU A 35 45.81 7.74 22.23
C LEU A 35 44.37 8.30 22.31
N ALA A 36 43.59 8.13 23.37
CA ALA A 36 43.91 7.84 24.77
C ALA A 36 42.81 7.02 25.46
N SER A 37 43.24 6.12 26.35
CA SER A 37 42.40 5.31 27.24
C SER A 37 42.01 6.15 28.46
N LEU A 38 40.71 6.24 28.76
CA LEU A 38 40.20 6.72 30.05
C LEU A 38 39.60 5.54 30.83
N PRO A 39 39.87 5.40 32.14
CA PRO A 39 39.27 4.35 32.96
C PRO A 39 37.85 4.78 33.38
N PHE A 40 36.82 4.22 32.75
CA PHE A 40 35.48 4.28 33.30
C PHE A 40 35.26 3.12 34.28
N ALA A 41 35.11 3.47 35.54
CA ALA A 41 34.70 2.57 36.61
C ALA A 41 33.38 1.88 36.26
N SER A 42 33.41 0.55 36.18
CA SER A 42 32.22 -0.27 35.96
C SER A 42 31.49 -0.46 37.29
N GLN A 43 30.43 0.32 37.53
CA GLN A 43 29.47 0.01 38.57
C GLN A 43 28.49 -1.05 38.06
N SER A 44 28.63 -2.27 38.57
CA SER A 44 27.70 -3.37 38.36
C SER A 44 26.35 -3.07 39.01
N PHE A 45 25.41 -2.53 38.24
CA PHE A 45 24.00 -2.54 38.61
C PHE A 45 23.40 -3.89 38.20
N MET A 46 23.24 -4.78 39.19
CA MET A 46 22.34 -5.92 39.11
C MET A 46 20.91 -5.42 38.87
N ARG A 47 20.49 -5.32 37.61
CA ARG A 47 19.08 -5.19 37.23
C ARG A 47 18.51 -6.60 37.07
N GLY A 48 17.70 -7.01 38.03
CA GLY A 48 16.79 -8.14 37.86
C GLY A 48 15.86 -7.85 36.69
N ALA A 49 16.11 -8.47 35.55
CA ALA A 49 15.20 -8.48 34.43
C ALA A 49 14.06 -9.44 34.80
N ALA A 50 12.97 -8.89 35.34
CA ALA A 50 11.69 -9.59 35.30
C ALA A 50 11.39 -9.86 33.82
N ALA A 51 11.36 -11.13 33.43
CA ALA A 51 11.01 -11.54 32.08
C ALA A 51 9.63 -10.96 31.76
N ALA A 52 9.59 -9.98 30.85
CA ALA A 52 8.34 -9.48 30.32
C ALA A 52 7.65 -10.66 29.64
N SER A 53 6.50 -11.07 30.18
CA SER A 53 5.63 -12.06 29.56
C SER A 53 5.35 -11.62 28.13
N GLU A 54 5.95 -12.29 27.15
CA GLU A 54 5.66 -12.07 25.74
C GLU A 54 4.21 -12.48 25.45
N THR A 55 3.26 -11.56 25.60
CA THR A 55 1.99 -11.66 24.89
C THR A 55 2.23 -11.25 23.43
N SER A 56 2.98 -12.09 22.73
CA SER A 56 3.21 -11.98 21.29
C SER A 56 2.33 -12.98 20.55
N VAL A 57 1.08 -12.60 20.31
CA VAL A 57 0.44 -12.84 19.01
C VAL A 57 -0.44 -11.63 18.71
N LYS A 58 0.08 -10.71 17.88
CA LYS A 58 -0.67 -9.58 17.34
C LYS A 58 -1.13 -9.97 15.94
N GLN A 59 -2.22 -10.75 15.85
CA GLN A 59 -2.76 -11.15 14.54
C GLN A 59 -3.42 -9.93 13.88
N ALA A 60 -3.02 -9.67 12.64
CA ALA A 60 -3.74 -8.81 11.72
C ALA A 60 -4.52 -9.70 10.75
N LEU A 61 -5.81 -9.42 10.56
CA LEU A 61 -6.64 -10.08 9.56
C LEU A 61 -6.82 -9.15 8.36
N PHE A 62 -6.64 -9.68 7.16
CA PHE A 62 -6.71 -8.92 5.91
C PHE A 62 -7.82 -9.47 5.01
N TYR A 63 -8.43 -8.54 4.26
CA TYR A 63 -9.36 -8.77 3.15
C TYR A 63 -10.75 -9.29 3.53
N ASP A 64 -10.84 -10.49 4.09
CA ASP A 64 -12.11 -11.19 4.26
C ASP A 64 -12.27 -11.84 5.64
N ALA A 65 -13.53 -12.15 5.97
CA ALA A 65 -13.85 -12.95 7.14
C ALA A 65 -13.31 -14.38 6.95
N PRO A 66 -12.89 -15.06 8.04
CA PRO A 66 -12.52 -16.47 7.96
C PRO A 66 -13.69 -17.31 7.42
N SER A 67 -13.40 -18.23 6.50
CA SER A 67 -14.36 -19.18 5.93
C SER A 67 -14.30 -20.56 6.57
N ASP A 68 -13.43 -20.75 7.57
CA ASP A 68 -13.12 -22.00 8.25
C ASP A 68 -14.00 -22.29 9.48
N GLY A 69 -15.07 -21.51 9.67
CA GLY A 69 -15.95 -21.61 10.83
C GLY A 69 -15.45 -20.86 12.08
N THR A 70 -14.33 -20.13 12.01
CA THR A 70 -13.88 -19.28 13.12
C THR A 70 -14.98 -18.27 13.51
N SER A 71 -15.39 -18.29 14.77
CA SER A 71 -16.47 -17.42 15.26
C SER A 71 -16.05 -15.95 15.38
N LEU A 72 -17.02 -15.04 15.28
CA LEU A 72 -16.83 -13.60 15.52
C LEU A 72 -16.14 -13.32 16.86
N ALA A 73 -16.54 -14.01 17.93
CA ALA A 73 -15.95 -13.88 19.27
C ALA A 73 -14.47 -14.28 19.28
N THR A 74 -14.10 -15.34 18.54
CA THR A 74 -12.71 -15.78 18.42
C THR A 74 -11.85 -14.74 17.70
N VAL A 75 -12.35 -14.20 16.59
CA VAL A 75 -11.65 -13.12 15.85
C VAL A 75 -11.53 -11.87 16.73
N ALA A 76 -12.63 -11.46 17.38
CA ALA A 76 -12.68 -10.27 18.22
C ALA A 76 -11.70 -10.33 19.40
N ALA A 77 -11.55 -11.51 20.02
CA ALA A 77 -10.61 -11.71 21.13
C ALA A 77 -9.14 -11.69 20.69
N ARG A 78 -8.83 -12.21 19.50
CA ARG A 78 -7.45 -12.44 19.03
C ARG A 78 -6.88 -11.32 18.18
N ALA A 79 -7.69 -10.73 17.29
CA ALA A 79 -7.22 -9.71 16.37
C ALA A 79 -6.99 -8.38 17.11
N LYS A 80 -5.93 -7.66 16.73
CA LYS A 80 -5.69 -6.27 17.18
C LYS A 80 -5.72 -5.27 16.03
N LEU A 81 -5.63 -5.76 14.81
CA LEU A 81 -5.73 -4.99 13.58
C LEU A 81 -6.57 -5.77 12.58
N LEU A 82 -7.51 -5.09 11.93
CA LEU A 82 -8.31 -5.62 10.84
C LEU A 82 -8.14 -4.68 9.65
N VAL A 83 -7.89 -5.21 8.47
CA VAL A 83 -7.74 -4.43 7.24
C VAL A 83 -8.73 -4.98 6.22
N PHE A 84 -9.79 -4.24 5.92
CA PHE A 84 -10.86 -4.71 5.05
C PHE A 84 -11.24 -3.70 3.98
N THR A 85 -11.75 -4.19 2.85
CA THR A 85 -12.37 -3.32 1.84
C THR A 85 -13.62 -2.65 2.40
N ARG A 86 -14.08 -1.56 1.77
CA ARG A 86 -15.28 -0.81 2.17
C ARG A 86 -16.50 -1.71 2.40
N GLY A 87 -16.67 -2.74 1.56
CA GLY A 87 -17.84 -3.62 1.57
C GLY A 87 -17.96 -4.50 2.81
N ARG A 88 -16.93 -4.56 3.65
CA ARG A 88 -16.90 -5.38 4.88
C ARG A 88 -17.15 -4.58 6.16
N ILE A 89 -17.62 -3.34 6.06
CA ILE A 89 -17.93 -2.53 7.25
C ILE A 89 -18.98 -3.19 8.16
N GLY A 90 -19.96 -3.91 7.59
CA GLY A 90 -20.93 -4.69 8.37
C GLY A 90 -20.25 -5.71 9.28
N TYR A 91 -19.32 -6.48 8.72
CA TYR A 91 -18.55 -7.48 9.48
C TYR A 91 -17.66 -6.85 10.56
N LEU A 92 -17.01 -5.72 10.28
CA LEU A 92 -16.28 -4.97 11.30
C LEU A 92 -17.20 -4.52 12.46
N ASN A 93 -18.41 -4.07 12.14
CA ASN A 93 -19.38 -3.67 13.16
C ASN A 93 -19.86 -4.88 13.99
N ASP A 94 -20.03 -6.06 13.39
CA ASP A 94 -20.38 -7.26 14.12
C ASP A 94 -19.24 -7.77 15.01
N LEU A 95 -17.99 -7.65 14.56
CA LEU A 95 -16.82 -7.92 15.41
C LEU A 95 -16.76 -6.97 16.61
N ARG A 96 -17.07 -5.68 16.41
CA ARG A 96 -17.15 -4.70 17.52
C ARG A 96 -18.24 -5.07 18.52
N LYS A 97 -19.42 -5.49 18.06
CA LYS A 97 -20.48 -6.01 18.94
C LYS A 97 -20.04 -7.27 19.69
N ALA A 98 -19.20 -8.10 19.08
CA ALA A 98 -18.60 -9.29 19.69
C ALA A 98 -17.39 -8.99 20.60
N GLY A 99 -17.08 -7.71 20.87
CA GLY A 99 -16.03 -7.30 21.82
C GLY A 99 -14.69 -6.92 21.19
N PHE A 100 -14.59 -6.82 19.86
CA PHE A 100 -13.37 -6.35 19.20
C PHE A 100 -13.07 -4.90 19.59
N SER A 101 -11.89 -4.68 20.18
CA SER A 101 -11.42 -3.37 20.64
C SER A 101 -10.17 -2.86 19.91
N GLY A 102 -9.73 -3.59 18.87
CA GLY A 102 -8.59 -3.20 18.04
C GLY A 102 -8.93 -2.11 17.02
N LYS A 103 -8.05 -1.93 16.02
CA LYS A 103 -8.25 -0.97 14.93
C LYS A 103 -8.75 -1.66 13.67
N GLY A 104 -9.78 -1.11 13.03
CA GLY A 104 -10.23 -1.49 11.69
C GLY A 104 -9.81 -0.45 10.66
N LEU A 105 -8.96 -0.80 9.71
CA LEU A 105 -8.51 0.07 8.63
C LEU A 105 -9.23 -0.27 7.31
N GLN A 106 -9.58 0.76 6.55
CA GLN A 106 -10.10 0.58 5.18
C GLN A 106 -8.95 0.31 4.23
N TYR A 107 -9.00 -0.84 3.57
CA TYR A 107 -8.11 -1.21 2.47
C TYR A 107 -8.47 -0.44 1.21
N ILE A 108 -7.48 0.23 0.62
CA ILE A 108 -7.63 1.03 -0.60
C ILE A 108 -6.40 0.84 -1.49
N LEU A 109 -6.63 0.58 -2.78
CA LEU A 109 -5.57 0.60 -3.79
C LEU A 109 -5.04 2.03 -3.96
N SER A 110 -3.75 2.24 -3.73
CA SER A 110 -3.16 3.59 -3.60
C SER A 110 -2.92 4.31 -4.92
N ASN A 111 -2.55 3.57 -5.95
CA ASN A 111 -2.08 4.03 -7.26
C ASN A 111 -2.79 3.29 -8.40
N GLU A 112 -3.91 2.64 -8.12
CA GLU A 112 -4.70 1.91 -9.10
C GLU A 112 -6.18 2.30 -8.96
N VAL A 113 -6.88 2.25 -10.09
CA VAL A 113 -8.34 2.27 -10.11
C VAL A 113 -8.87 1.20 -11.05
N ILE A 114 -9.87 0.44 -10.60
CA ILE A 114 -10.51 -0.59 -11.40
C ILE A 114 -11.75 0.00 -12.08
N GLY A 115 -11.86 -0.25 -13.38
CA GLY A 115 -12.98 0.22 -14.20
C GLY A 115 -13.21 -0.65 -15.44
N PRO A 116 -14.19 -0.31 -16.28
CA PRO A 116 -14.37 -0.94 -17.59
C PRO A 116 -13.18 -0.66 -18.50
N TRP A 117 -13.02 -1.47 -19.55
CA TRP A 117 -12.11 -1.14 -20.65
C TRP A 117 -12.50 0.19 -21.30
N THR A 118 -11.51 1.06 -21.49
CA THR A 118 -11.66 2.34 -22.19
C THR A 118 -10.33 2.78 -22.77
N THR A 119 -10.37 3.52 -23.88
CA THR A 119 -9.23 4.24 -24.45
C THR A 119 -9.52 5.75 -24.44
N PRO A 120 -8.52 6.63 -24.53
CA PRO A 120 -8.76 8.07 -24.60
C PRO A 120 -9.81 8.41 -25.66
N GLY A 121 -10.83 9.19 -25.27
CA GLY A 121 -11.93 9.60 -26.16
C GLY A 121 -12.97 8.53 -26.50
N SER A 122 -12.86 7.30 -25.99
CA SER A 122 -13.88 6.27 -26.21
C SER A 122 -15.12 6.50 -25.34
N SER A 123 -16.22 5.83 -25.68
CA SER A 123 -17.34 5.70 -24.75
C SER A 123 -16.90 4.93 -23.49
N CYS A 124 -17.61 5.15 -22.39
CA CYS A 124 -17.35 4.50 -21.11
C CYS A 124 -18.67 3.97 -20.52
N ASN A 125 -18.68 2.67 -20.17
CA ASN A 125 -19.86 2.05 -19.56
C ASN A 125 -20.02 2.48 -18.09
N SER A 126 -20.84 3.51 -17.85
CA SER A 126 -21.12 4.04 -16.51
C SER A 126 -21.87 3.07 -15.59
N SER A 127 -22.47 2.01 -16.14
CA SER A 127 -23.14 0.94 -15.39
C SER A 127 -22.20 -0.13 -14.86
N SER A 128 -20.89 -0.02 -15.11
CA SER A 128 -19.90 -0.97 -14.60
C SER A 128 -19.90 -1.01 -13.07
N THR A 129 -19.93 -2.21 -12.50
CA THR A 129 -19.99 -2.39 -11.05
C THR A 129 -18.70 -1.87 -10.39
N PRO A 130 -18.79 -0.91 -9.46
CA PRO A 130 -17.62 -0.41 -8.74
C PRO A 130 -17.07 -1.46 -7.79
N VAL A 131 -15.79 -1.32 -7.42
CA VAL A 131 -15.16 -2.16 -6.41
C VAL A 131 -14.91 -1.41 -5.11
N ASN A 132 -15.00 -2.15 -4.01
CA ASN A 132 -14.98 -1.60 -2.66
C ASN A 132 -13.57 -1.23 -2.14
N ASN A 133 -12.52 -1.53 -2.91
CA ASN A 133 -11.13 -1.18 -2.62
C ASN A 133 -10.59 -0.03 -3.47
N ASN A 134 -11.42 0.66 -4.25
CA ASN A 134 -11.01 1.84 -5.02
C ASN A 134 -11.64 3.13 -4.52
N VAL A 135 -11.01 4.25 -4.89
CA VAL A 135 -11.53 5.60 -4.63
C VAL A 135 -12.73 5.97 -5.52
N ALA A 136 -12.86 5.32 -6.69
CA ALA A 136 -14.03 5.38 -7.57
C ALA A 136 -15.03 4.25 -7.26
N ASN A 137 -15.55 4.25 -6.03
CA ASN A 137 -16.41 3.18 -5.50
C ASN A 137 -17.92 3.42 -5.68
N GLN A 138 -18.34 4.32 -6.57
CA GLN A 138 -19.75 4.52 -6.92
C GLN A 138 -19.98 4.29 -8.41
N PHE A 139 -21.21 3.88 -8.78
CA PHE A 139 -21.60 3.74 -10.18
C PHE A 139 -21.32 5.04 -10.95
N GLY A 140 -20.73 4.90 -12.13
CA GLY A 140 -20.35 6.01 -12.98
C GLY A 140 -19.12 6.82 -12.54
N ASP A 141 -18.56 6.64 -11.33
CA ASP A 141 -17.43 7.46 -10.85
C ASP A 141 -16.23 7.39 -11.81
N PHE A 142 -15.87 6.18 -12.25
CA PHE A 142 -14.76 6.00 -13.18
C PHE A 142 -15.00 6.78 -14.48
N CYS A 143 -16.16 6.60 -15.11
CA CYS A 143 -16.48 7.25 -16.37
C CYS A 143 -16.62 8.78 -16.26
N LYS A 144 -17.18 9.26 -15.14
CA LYS A 144 -17.45 10.69 -14.94
C LYS A 144 -16.22 11.47 -14.54
N TYR A 145 -15.41 10.93 -13.63
CA TYR A 145 -14.35 11.68 -12.97
C TYR A 145 -12.94 11.26 -13.39
N ILE A 146 -12.73 9.99 -13.74
CA ILE A 146 -11.37 9.49 -13.99
C ILE A 146 -11.10 9.41 -15.50
N HIS A 147 -11.98 8.72 -16.23
CA HIS A 147 -11.82 8.47 -17.66
C HIS A 147 -11.52 9.73 -18.50
N PRO A 148 -12.13 10.90 -18.24
CA PRO A 148 -11.85 12.11 -19.04
C PRO A 148 -10.49 12.76 -18.75
N ASN A 149 -9.74 12.32 -17.75
CA ASN A 149 -8.54 12.99 -17.25
C ASN A 149 -7.26 12.19 -17.59
N GLU A 150 -6.81 12.25 -18.85
CA GLU A 150 -5.62 11.47 -19.28
C GLU A 150 -4.38 11.71 -18.41
N SER A 151 -4.15 12.94 -17.94
CA SER A 151 -2.99 13.26 -17.09
C SER A 151 -2.98 12.52 -15.75
N TRP A 152 -4.09 11.88 -15.37
CA TRP A 152 -4.20 11.07 -14.15
C TRP A 152 -3.70 9.64 -14.37
N PHE A 153 -3.57 9.16 -15.59
CA PHE A 153 -3.08 7.83 -15.91
C PHE A 153 -1.57 7.83 -16.12
N VAL A 154 -0.95 6.67 -15.87
CA VAL A 154 0.40 6.38 -16.35
C VAL A 154 0.30 5.72 -17.73
N HIS A 155 1.21 6.07 -18.63
CA HIS A 155 1.23 5.56 -20.00
C HIS A 155 2.51 4.79 -20.32
N ASN A 156 2.39 3.86 -21.27
CA ASN A 156 3.53 3.19 -21.88
C ASN A 156 4.22 4.09 -22.93
N GLY A 157 5.27 3.60 -23.57
CA GLY A 157 6.01 4.34 -24.60
C GLY A 157 5.18 4.74 -25.82
N ARG A 158 4.11 3.99 -26.13
CA ARG A 158 3.15 4.30 -27.20
C ARG A 158 2.06 5.30 -26.81
N GLY A 159 2.03 5.75 -25.55
CA GLY A 159 0.98 6.63 -25.05
C GLY A 159 -0.33 5.92 -24.71
N GLU A 160 -0.34 4.59 -24.64
CA GLU A 160 -1.49 3.82 -24.14
C GLU A 160 -1.46 3.79 -22.62
N ARG A 161 -2.63 3.80 -21.96
CA ARG A 161 -2.70 3.69 -20.51
C ARG A 161 -2.11 2.35 -20.04
N LEU A 162 -1.33 2.38 -18.96
CA LEU A 162 -0.80 1.19 -18.31
C LEU A 162 -1.90 0.51 -17.50
N THR A 163 -2.24 -0.72 -17.92
CA THR A 163 -3.36 -1.47 -17.35
C THR A 163 -3.03 -2.95 -17.14
N ASN A 164 -3.73 -3.58 -16.21
CA ASN A 164 -3.78 -5.03 -16.09
C ASN A 164 -5.22 -5.53 -16.23
N LYS A 165 -5.43 -6.57 -17.04
CA LYS A 165 -6.74 -7.17 -17.27
C LYS A 165 -7.05 -8.20 -16.18
N HIS A 166 -8.22 -8.09 -15.57
CA HIS A 166 -8.74 -9.06 -14.61
C HIS A 166 -9.54 -10.15 -15.33
N SER A 167 -9.64 -11.33 -14.70
CA SER A 167 -10.37 -12.49 -15.24
C SER A 167 -11.86 -12.23 -15.45
N ASP A 168 -12.44 -11.31 -14.67
CA ASP A 168 -13.83 -10.86 -14.78
C ASP A 168 -14.07 -9.76 -15.84
N GLY A 169 -13.05 -9.45 -16.65
CA GLY A 169 -13.13 -8.47 -17.73
C GLY A 169 -12.96 -7.01 -17.30
N ARG A 170 -12.71 -6.73 -16.02
CA ARG A 170 -12.35 -5.39 -15.55
C ARG A 170 -10.87 -5.10 -15.79
N TYR A 171 -10.49 -3.83 -15.70
CA TYR A 171 -9.12 -3.37 -15.88
C TYR A 171 -8.70 -2.54 -14.68
N SER A 172 -7.55 -2.86 -14.09
CA SER A 172 -6.85 -1.95 -13.20
C SER A 172 -6.03 -0.99 -14.05
N TYR A 173 -6.28 0.31 -13.86
CA TYR A 173 -5.53 1.39 -14.47
C TYR A 173 -4.54 1.94 -13.45
N HIS A 174 -3.27 2.03 -13.86
CA HIS A 174 -2.26 2.65 -13.02
C HIS A 174 -2.33 4.17 -13.10
N MET A 175 -2.40 4.80 -11.94
CA MET A 175 -2.61 6.22 -11.78
C MET A 175 -1.30 6.93 -11.53
N ASN A 176 -1.13 8.10 -12.15
CA ASN A 176 0.05 8.93 -12.06
C ASN A 176 0.15 9.56 -10.66
N PRO A 177 1.08 9.10 -9.81
CA PRO A 177 1.23 9.64 -8.47
C PRO A 177 1.77 11.07 -8.46
N ALA A 178 2.23 11.63 -9.57
CA ALA A 178 2.63 13.04 -9.70
C ALA A 178 1.47 13.97 -10.09
N SER A 179 0.32 13.43 -10.53
CA SER A 179 -0.81 14.23 -10.96
C SER A 179 -1.55 14.87 -9.78
N ASN A 180 -1.60 16.21 -9.75
CA ASN A 180 -2.31 16.95 -8.72
C ASN A 180 -3.81 16.63 -8.72
N GLY A 181 -4.43 16.49 -9.89
CA GLY A 181 -5.85 16.16 -10.00
C GLY A 181 -6.17 14.77 -9.45
N TRP A 182 -5.34 13.78 -9.78
CA TRP A 182 -5.49 12.42 -9.20
C TRP A 182 -5.32 12.43 -7.68
N ARG A 183 -4.25 13.06 -7.19
CA ARG A 183 -3.98 13.18 -5.75
C ARG A 183 -5.16 13.80 -5.01
N GLU A 184 -5.73 14.87 -5.57
CA GLU A 184 -6.86 15.56 -4.96
C GLU A 184 -8.10 14.69 -4.95
N PHE A 185 -8.46 14.11 -6.10
CA PHE A 185 -9.61 13.24 -6.20
C PHE A 185 -9.52 12.07 -5.21
N ALA A 186 -8.42 11.32 -5.24
CA ALA A 186 -8.24 10.17 -4.38
C ALA A 186 -8.25 10.56 -2.90
N ARG A 187 -7.52 11.60 -2.49
CA ARG A 187 -7.53 12.08 -1.10
C ARG A 187 -8.93 12.44 -0.63
N THR A 188 -9.69 13.19 -1.44
CA THR A 188 -11.04 13.63 -1.09
C THR A 188 -12.00 12.46 -0.94
N ARG A 189 -11.90 11.45 -1.82
CA ARG A 189 -12.70 10.22 -1.73
C ARG A 189 -12.36 9.39 -0.48
N ILE A 190 -11.09 9.29 -0.13
CA ILE A 190 -10.63 8.59 1.08
C ILE A 190 -11.07 9.36 2.34
N ALA A 191 -10.88 10.68 2.36
CA ALA A 191 -11.22 11.53 3.48
C ALA A 191 -12.73 11.49 3.78
N ARG A 192 -13.58 11.53 2.75
CA ARG A 192 -15.03 11.35 2.92
C ARG A 192 -15.37 10.05 3.64
N ASP A 193 -14.71 8.95 3.30
CA ASP A 193 -14.99 7.65 3.91
C ASP A 193 -14.53 7.58 5.38
N LEU A 194 -13.38 8.18 5.69
CA LEU A 194 -12.75 8.17 7.02
C LEU A 194 -13.36 9.19 7.99
N ILE A 195 -13.61 10.42 7.51
CA ILE A 195 -13.99 11.59 8.31
C ILE A 195 -15.49 11.83 8.23
N GLY A 196 -16.10 11.54 7.07
CA GLY A 196 -17.45 11.97 6.74
C GLY A 196 -17.53 13.44 6.36
N ASP A 197 -18.73 13.86 5.98
CA ASP A 197 -19.14 15.24 5.75
C ASP A 197 -20.59 15.45 6.26
N SER A 198 -21.15 16.65 6.08
CA SER A 198 -22.50 17.00 6.54
C SER A 198 -23.62 16.20 5.86
N VAL A 199 -23.34 15.56 4.72
CA VAL A 199 -24.30 14.79 3.93
C VAL A 199 -24.06 13.28 4.11
N LYS A 200 -22.80 12.86 4.25
CA LYS A 200 -22.38 11.47 4.34
C LYS A 200 -21.53 11.27 5.58
N PRO A 201 -22.07 10.67 6.66
CA PRO A 201 -21.28 10.41 7.86
C PRO A 201 -20.13 9.45 7.57
N LYS A 202 -19.11 9.47 8.43
CA LYS A 202 -18.00 8.51 8.35
C LYS A 202 -18.52 7.08 8.34
N ILE A 203 -17.89 6.21 7.57
CA ILE A 203 -18.36 4.83 7.37
C ILE A 203 -18.11 3.96 8.61
N GLY A 204 -17.14 4.36 9.44
CA GLY A 204 -16.85 3.68 10.71
C GLY A 204 -15.51 2.96 10.75
N PHE A 205 -14.68 3.04 9.71
CA PHE A 205 -13.27 2.65 9.82
C PHE A 205 -12.50 3.61 10.72
N ASP A 206 -11.47 3.10 11.40
CA ASP A 206 -10.61 3.85 12.32
C ASP A 206 -9.42 4.51 11.60
N GLY A 207 -9.11 4.08 10.38
CA GLY A 207 -7.97 4.56 9.59
C GLY A 207 -7.93 3.93 8.20
N ILE A 208 -6.83 4.15 7.49
CA ILE A 208 -6.65 3.76 6.08
C ILE A 208 -5.42 2.88 5.94
N TYR A 209 -5.53 1.86 5.10
CA TYR A 209 -4.45 1.01 4.63
C TYR A 209 -4.33 1.16 3.12
N LEU A 210 -3.25 1.80 2.66
CA LEU A 210 -2.93 2.00 1.25
C LEU A 210 -2.15 0.80 0.71
N ASP A 211 -2.73 0.03 -0.20
CA ASP A 211 -2.05 -1.11 -0.80
C ASP A 211 -1.33 -0.74 -2.12
N ASN A 212 -0.42 -1.61 -2.54
CA ASN A 212 0.33 -1.52 -3.79
C ASN A 212 1.16 -0.23 -3.93
N VAL A 213 1.72 0.29 -2.83
CA VAL A 213 2.64 1.42 -2.88
C VAL A 213 4.00 0.93 -3.40
N ALA A 214 4.11 0.80 -4.72
CA ALA A 214 5.32 0.37 -5.40
C ALA A 214 6.38 1.47 -5.39
N VAL A 215 7.63 1.10 -5.10
CA VAL A 215 8.77 2.05 -5.06
C VAL A 215 9.73 1.91 -6.24
N ARG A 216 9.37 1.11 -7.25
CA ARG A 216 10.09 0.95 -8.51
C ARG A 216 9.13 0.89 -9.69
N LEU A 217 9.66 1.19 -10.87
CA LEU A 217 8.96 1.10 -12.14
C LEU A 217 8.80 -0.35 -12.63
N TYR A 218 9.44 -1.33 -11.99
CA TYR A 218 9.47 -2.72 -12.46
C TYR A 218 8.08 -3.28 -12.79
N LYS A 219 7.11 -3.15 -11.89
CA LYS A 219 5.72 -3.58 -12.15
C LYS A 219 5.16 -2.91 -13.41
N LEU A 220 5.28 -1.58 -13.51
CA LEU A 220 4.82 -0.78 -14.65
C LEU A 220 5.50 -1.18 -15.97
N GLN A 221 6.78 -1.56 -15.92
CA GLN A 221 7.61 -1.89 -17.08
C GLN A 221 7.55 -3.37 -17.50
N LYS A 222 7.12 -4.28 -16.62
CA LYS A 222 7.32 -5.73 -16.83
C LYS A 222 6.10 -6.60 -16.54
N GLN A 223 5.15 -6.14 -15.73
CA GLN A 223 4.07 -7.00 -15.23
C GLN A 223 2.68 -6.61 -15.75
N LEU A 224 2.52 -5.41 -16.30
CA LEU A 224 1.22 -4.94 -16.79
C LEU A 224 0.94 -5.44 -18.20
N SER A 225 -0.34 -5.74 -18.49
CA SER A 225 -0.78 -6.28 -19.78
C SER A 225 -0.43 -5.36 -20.96
N THR A 226 -0.44 -4.04 -20.76
CA THR A 226 -0.13 -3.05 -21.80
C THR A 226 1.30 -2.52 -21.73
N SER A 227 2.17 -3.10 -20.90
CA SER A 227 3.55 -2.64 -20.79
C SER A 227 4.36 -2.90 -22.06
N ASP A 228 5.20 -1.94 -22.44
CA ASP A 228 6.19 -2.06 -23.52
C ASP A 228 7.63 -1.85 -23.01
N GLY A 229 7.83 -1.91 -21.68
CA GLY A 229 9.10 -1.63 -21.04
C GLY A 229 9.36 -0.14 -20.75
N ALA A 230 8.54 0.78 -21.28
CA ALA A 230 8.65 2.21 -21.02
C ALA A 230 7.51 2.72 -20.12
N VAL A 231 7.78 3.83 -19.42
CA VAL A 231 6.82 4.55 -18.59
C VAL A 231 6.96 6.03 -18.90
N ARG A 232 5.99 6.60 -19.60
CA ARG A 232 6.10 7.94 -20.19
C ARG A 232 6.32 9.04 -19.15
N GLU A 233 5.64 8.94 -18.01
CA GLU A 233 5.66 9.95 -16.96
C GLU A 233 6.95 9.93 -16.12
N PHE A 234 7.72 8.83 -16.16
CA PHE A 234 8.84 8.61 -15.24
C PHE A 234 10.03 8.00 -15.95
N GLY A 235 11.10 8.79 -16.12
CA GLY A 235 12.36 8.33 -16.70
C GLY A 235 13.25 7.50 -15.75
N SER A 236 12.90 7.38 -14.47
CA SER A 236 13.69 6.60 -13.49
C SER A 236 12.87 6.21 -12.26
N ASP A 237 13.32 5.17 -11.55
CA ASP A 237 12.77 4.81 -10.24
C ASP A 237 12.86 5.96 -9.23
N SER A 238 13.90 6.80 -9.30
CA SER A 238 14.05 7.94 -8.39
C SER A 238 12.92 8.96 -8.58
N ALA A 239 12.60 9.29 -9.84
CA ALA A 239 11.50 10.19 -10.17
C ALA A 239 10.16 9.61 -9.70
N TYR A 240 9.93 8.31 -9.94
CA TYR A 240 8.72 7.63 -9.49
C TYR A 240 8.57 7.61 -7.97
N ARG A 241 9.63 7.25 -7.23
CA ARG A 241 9.63 7.28 -5.76
C ARG A 241 9.37 8.68 -5.22
N SER A 242 9.95 9.72 -5.83
CA SER A 242 9.69 11.09 -5.44
C SER A 242 8.20 11.45 -5.60
N ALA A 243 7.58 11.03 -6.70
CA ALA A 243 6.15 11.24 -6.93
C ALA A 243 5.27 10.47 -5.92
N ILE A 244 5.61 9.23 -5.59
CA ILE A 244 4.93 8.44 -4.56
C ILE A 244 5.08 9.09 -3.19
N ALA A 245 6.28 9.49 -2.80
CA ALA A 245 6.53 10.17 -1.53
C ALA A 245 5.71 11.48 -1.42
N GLY A 246 5.65 12.26 -2.52
CA GLY A 246 4.82 13.46 -2.61
C GLY A 246 3.33 13.16 -2.45
N GLN A 247 2.81 12.10 -3.09
CA GLN A 247 1.42 11.66 -2.93
C GLN A 247 1.11 11.26 -1.49
N LEU A 248 1.97 10.45 -0.87
CA LEU A 248 1.78 10.00 0.52
C LEU A 248 1.85 11.16 1.52
N ALA A 249 2.74 12.13 1.29
CA ALA A 249 2.81 13.35 2.08
C ALA A 249 1.51 14.16 1.95
N TYR A 250 1.03 14.33 0.71
CA TYR A 250 -0.23 15.03 0.41
C TYR A 250 -1.45 14.39 1.08
N TYR A 251 -1.56 13.07 1.02
CA TYR A 251 -2.62 12.33 1.72
C TYR A 251 -2.48 12.48 3.24
N GLY A 252 -1.26 12.39 3.74
CA GLY A 252 -0.96 12.44 5.16
C GLY A 252 -1.39 13.74 5.85
N GLN A 253 -1.43 14.86 5.13
CA GLN A 253 -1.88 16.16 5.66
C GLN A 253 -3.33 16.11 6.18
N VAL A 254 -4.21 15.39 5.48
CA VAL A 254 -5.64 15.31 5.83
C VAL A 254 -5.96 14.04 6.61
N LEU A 255 -5.34 12.91 6.24
CA LEU A 255 -5.76 11.60 6.77
C LEU A 255 -5.14 11.27 8.13
N ARG A 256 -3.89 11.67 8.42
CA ARG A 256 -3.23 11.32 9.68
C ARG A 256 -3.88 11.94 10.93
N PRO A 257 -4.40 13.19 10.87
CA PRO A 257 -5.15 13.75 12.00
C PRO A 257 -6.44 12.97 12.31
N ALA A 258 -7.04 12.31 11.31
CA ALA A 258 -8.30 11.59 11.46
C ALA A 258 -8.14 10.13 11.93
N GLY A 259 -6.96 9.53 11.73
CA GLY A 259 -6.69 8.15 12.13
C GLY A 259 -5.37 7.59 11.60
N PRO A 260 -5.06 6.31 11.92
CA PRO A 260 -3.86 5.67 11.40
C PRO A 260 -3.87 5.60 9.87
N LEU A 261 -2.75 5.99 9.26
CA LEU A 261 -2.51 5.85 7.82
C LEU A 261 -1.35 4.88 7.61
N TRP A 262 -1.67 3.67 7.17
CA TRP A 262 -0.73 2.58 6.92
C TRP A 262 -0.60 2.36 5.41
N ALA A 263 0.52 1.79 4.99
CA ALA A 263 0.77 1.49 3.60
C ALA A 263 1.53 0.17 3.45
N ASN A 264 1.13 -0.63 2.47
CA ASN A 264 1.93 -1.73 1.97
C ASN A 264 2.93 -1.19 0.95
N VAL A 265 4.18 -1.05 1.37
CA VAL A 265 5.26 -0.58 0.51
C VAL A 265 5.92 -1.81 -0.11
N ILE A 266 5.84 -1.92 -1.43
CA ILE A 266 6.33 -3.08 -2.18
C ILE A 266 7.55 -2.70 -3.03
N ASP A 267 8.53 -3.59 -3.02
CA ASP A 267 9.72 -3.55 -3.87
C ASP A 267 9.69 -4.82 -4.73
N ASP A 268 8.94 -4.74 -5.83
CA ASP A 268 8.83 -5.83 -6.80
C ASP A 268 10.09 -5.78 -7.67
N SER A 269 11.08 -6.60 -7.35
CA SER A 269 12.35 -6.73 -8.08
C SER A 269 12.53 -8.12 -8.65
#